data_AF-A0A1B6BXB0-F1
#
_entry.id   AF-A0A1B6BXB0-F1
#
_cell.length_a   1.000
_cell.length_b   1.000
_cell.length_c   1.000
_cell.angle_alpha   90.00
_cell.angle_beta   90.00
_cell.angle_gamma   90.00
#
_symmetry.space_group_name_H-M   'P 1'
#
loop_
_entity.id
_entity.type
_entity.pdbx_description
1 polymer ?
#
loop_
_entity_poly.entity_id
_entity_poly.type
_entity_poly.pdbx_seq_one_letter_code
_entity_poly.pdbx_strand_id
1 'polypeptide(L)'
;SDLIFSNGLVTLFLLVLIIMALAAYVHVKYYVHDKRFMDLASRIPGPRWYPFIGTAYVFDRDVKENMKNIVQLTTVYPNVSRHWIGPLLYICIQDPKDIEKVLSNNSLIWKSDAYDFVKPNLGNGLLTGSGEEWKRHRKVLRPTFSFQILENYLSVFNDKYRILSEVLESEMDKGIIDAYPYLLNCINDVMFGKIKNIYFSLTIYILFSNTRF
;
A
#
# COMPACT_ATOMS: atom_id res chain seq x y z
N SER A 1 -22.96 29.12 36.03
CA SER A 1 -21.65 28.87 35.38
C SER A 1 -20.94 27.67 36.01
N ASP A 2 -20.86 27.62 37.33
CA ASP A 2 -19.96 26.70 38.05
C ASP A 2 -20.39 25.22 37.99
N LEU A 3 -21.71 24.96 37.94
CA LEU A 3 -22.27 23.62 37.79
C LEU A 3 -21.95 22.99 36.41
N ILE A 4 -21.91 23.80 35.35
CA ILE A 4 -21.57 23.36 33.98
C ILE A 4 -20.07 23.03 33.91
N PHE A 5 -19.24 23.84 34.56
CA PHE A 5 -17.79 23.63 34.63
C PHE A 5 -17.42 22.37 35.43
N SER A 6 -18.07 22.15 36.58
CA SER A 6 -17.90 20.93 37.39
C SER A 6 -18.27 19.67 36.62
N ASN A 7 -19.41 19.70 35.90
CA ASN A 7 -19.84 18.55 35.10
C ASN A 7 -18.89 18.28 33.92
N GLY A 8 -18.33 19.32 33.30
CA GLY A 8 -17.32 19.18 32.24
C GLY A 8 -16.00 18.55 32.70
N LEU A 9 -15.56 18.85 33.93
CA LEU A 9 -14.37 18.22 34.51
C LEU A 9 -14.60 16.75 34.85
N VAL A 10 -15.77 16.42 35.40
CA VAL A 10 -16.13 15.02 35.70
C VAL A 10 -16.24 14.20 34.42
N THR A 11 -16.86 14.74 33.36
CA THR A 11 -16.93 14.03 32.07
C THR A 11 -15.56 13.83 31.44
N LEU A 12 -14.67 14.83 31.47
CA LEU A 12 -13.30 14.70 30.97
C LEU A 12 -12.53 13.61 31.75
N PHE A 13 -12.65 13.60 33.08
CA PHE A 13 -12.01 12.60 33.92
C PHE A 13 -12.50 11.18 33.61
N LEU A 14 -13.82 10.99 33.46
CA LEU A 14 -14.40 9.70 33.07
C LEU A 14 -13.93 9.26 31.67
N LEU A 15 -13.82 10.18 30.71
CA LEU A 15 -13.28 9.88 29.39
C LEU A 15 -11.82 9.42 29.45
N VAL A 16 -10.98 10.08 30.26
CA VAL A 16 -9.58 9.68 30.46
C VAL A 16 -9.49 8.29 31.09
N LEU A 17 -10.31 7.99 32.10
CA LEU A 17 -10.35 6.66 32.72
C LEU A 17 -10.77 5.58 31.71
N ILE A 18 -11.78 5.85 30.88
CA ILE A 18 -12.24 4.93 29.84
C ILE A 18 -11.12 4.69 28.82
N ILE A 19 -10.43 5.74 28.37
CA ILE A 19 -9.30 5.63 27.43
C ILE A 19 -8.16 4.80 28.05
N MET A 20 -7.82 5.03 29.32
CA MET A 20 -6.78 4.26 30.00
C MET A 20 -7.18 2.79 30.20
N ALA A 21 -8.42 2.52 30.56
CA ALA A 21 -8.94 1.15 30.70
C ALA A 21 -8.93 0.43 29.35
N LEU A 22 -9.34 1.10 28.27
CA LEU A 22 -9.30 0.57 26.92
C LEU A 22 -7.85 0.31 26.47
N ALA A 23 -6.94 1.24 26.72
CA ALA A 23 -5.53 1.08 26.42
C ALA A 23 -4.92 -0.11 27.17
N ALA A 24 -5.22 -0.25 28.47
CA ALA A 24 -4.79 -1.40 29.28
C ALA A 24 -5.35 -2.73 28.75
N TYR A 25 -6.64 -2.77 28.40
CA TYR A 25 -7.27 -3.95 27.81
C TYR A 25 -6.60 -4.35 26.49
N VAL A 26 -6.40 -3.39 25.57
CA VAL A 26 -5.70 -3.61 24.30
C VAL A 26 -4.27 -4.08 24.57
N HIS A 27 -3.59 -3.47 25.54
CA HIS A 27 -2.22 -3.84 25.87
C HIS A 27 -2.12 -5.30 26.33
N VAL A 28 -3.01 -5.72 27.24
CA VAL A 28 -3.04 -7.09 27.74
C VAL A 28 -3.40 -8.07 26.62
N LYS A 29 -4.44 -7.76 25.84
CA LYS A 29 -4.94 -8.64 24.78
C LYS A 29 -3.89 -8.92 23.71
N TYR A 30 -3.17 -7.88 23.24
CA TYR A 30 -2.24 -8.03 22.13
C TYR A 30 -0.81 -8.36 22.56
N TYR A 31 -0.31 -7.78 23.66
CA TYR A 31 1.11 -7.90 24.03
C TYR A 31 1.37 -8.88 25.18
N VAL A 32 0.39 -9.13 26.06
CA VAL A 32 0.58 -10.02 27.23
C VAL A 32 0.04 -11.43 26.97
N HIS A 33 -1.10 -11.54 26.28
CA HIS A 33 -1.72 -12.84 26.02
C HIS A 33 -0.93 -13.68 25.01
N ASP A 34 -0.29 -13.04 24.03
CA ASP A 34 0.49 -13.73 23.00
C ASP A 34 2.00 -13.67 23.27
N LYS A 35 2.42 -14.18 24.44
CA LYS A 35 3.83 -14.21 24.84
C LYS A 35 4.72 -14.91 23.81
N ARG A 36 4.21 -15.98 23.18
CA ARG A 36 4.94 -16.72 22.16
C ARG A 36 5.18 -15.86 20.92
N PHE A 37 4.17 -15.16 20.44
CA PHE A 37 4.31 -14.24 19.32
C PHE A 37 5.30 -13.12 19.63
N MET A 38 5.19 -12.52 20.82
CA MET A 38 6.10 -11.46 21.24
C MET A 38 7.54 -11.96 21.39
N ASP A 39 7.74 -13.18 21.89
CA ASP A 39 9.06 -13.83 21.96
C ASP A 39 9.66 -14.04 20.57
N LEU A 40 8.88 -14.59 19.63
CA LEU A 40 9.32 -14.77 18.24
C LEU A 40 9.65 -13.43 17.57
N ALA A 41 8.77 -12.43 17.75
CA ALA A 41 8.99 -11.09 17.25
C ALA A 41 10.23 -10.43 17.88
N SER A 42 10.60 -10.78 19.12
CA SER A 42 11.80 -10.25 19.79
C SER A 42 13.12 -10.74 19.20
N ARG A 43 13.10 -11.90 18.53
CA ARG A 43 14.28 -12.49 17.89
C ARG A 43 14.64 -11.84 16.56
N ILE A 44 13.71 -11.09 15.97
CA ILE A 44 13.92 -10.37 14.72
C ILE A 44 14.43 -8.96 15.06
N PRO A 45 15.58 -8.52 14.50
CA PRO A 45 16.07 -7.16 14.73
C PRO A 45 15.12 -6.14 14.13
N GLY A 46 15.13 -4.91 14.62
CA GLY A 46 14.31 -3.83 14.08
C GLY A 46 14.36 -2.60 14.98
N PRO A 47 13.79 -1.47 14.53
CA PRO A 47 13.78 -0.25 15.30
C PRO A 47 13.05 -0.45 16.64
N ARG A 48 13.38 0.43 17.60
CA ARG A 48 12.67 0.49 18.87
C ARG A 48 11.18 0.71 18.56
N TRP A 49 10.31 0.06 19.31
CA TRP A 49 8.87 0.23 19.14
C TRP A 49 8.26 0.60 20.49
N TYR A 50 7.19 1.39 20.43
CA TYR A 50 6.42 1.80 21.59
C TYR A 50 5.03 1.16 21.53
N PRO A 51 4.42 0.79 22.67
CA PRO A 51 3.02 0.33 22.66
C PRO A 51 2.11 1.35 21.96
N PHE A 52 1.12 0.85 21.21
CA PHE A 52 0.11 1.61 20.45
C PHE A 52 0.61 2.41 19.23
N ILE A 53 1.81 2.98 19.27
CA ILE A 53 2.39 3.75 18.15
C ILE A 53 3.27 2.84 17.28
N GLY A 54 3.90 1.83 17.89
CA GLY A 54 4.86 0.97 17.22
C GLY A 54 6.10 1.75 16.79
N THR A 55 6.44 1.63 15.51
CA THR A 55 7.55 2.31 14.82
C THR A 55 7.04 3.46 13.96
N ALA A 56 5.78 3.89 14.12
CA ALA A 56 5.18 4.95 13.33
C ALA A 56 5.92 6.29 13.43
N TYR A 57 6.66 6.54 14.52
CA TYR A 57 7.49 7.72 14.70
C TYR A 57 8.66 7.83 13.69
N VAL A 58 8.98 6.74 12.98
CA VAL A 58 9.99 6.74 11.90
C VAL A 58 9.40 7.33 10.61
N PHE A 59 8.07 7.38 10.49
CA PHE A 59 7.38 7.91 9.33
C PHE A 59 6.88 9.33 9.64
N ASP A 60 7.18 10.26 8.73
CA ASP A 60 6.68 11.64 8.73
C ASP A 60 5.45 11.76 7.81
N ARG A 61 4.85 12.95 7.69
CA ARG A 61 3.76 13.20 6.74
C ARG A 61 4.24 13.27 5.30
N ASP A 62 5.51 13.61 5.07
CA ASP A 62 6.08 13.72 3.74
C ASP A 62 6.42 12.35 3.16
N VAL A 63 5.84 12.03 2.00
CA VAL A 63 6.02 10.74 1.33
C VAL A 63 7.46 10.53 0.86
N LYS A 64 8.13 11.59 0.37
CA LYS A 64 9.51 11.46 -0.13
C LYS A 64 10.45 11.16 1.02
N GLU A 65 10.26 11.82 2.16
CA GLU A 65 11.04 11.57 3.36
C GLU A 65 10.76 10.17 3.92
N ASN A 66 9.50 9.72 3.90
CA ASN A 66 9.18 8.34 4.25
C ASN A 66 9.90 7.32 3.36
N MET A 67 9.96 7.54 2.06
CA MET A 67 10.69 6.66 1.15
C MET A 67 12.18 6.61 1.47
N LYS A 68 12.80 7.75 1.79
CA LYS A 68 14.19 7.78 2.26
C LYS A 68 14.36 7.03 3.58
N ASN A 69 13.47 7.23 4.54
CA ASN A 69 13.51 6.55 5.83
C ASN A 69 13.37 5.03 5.67
N ILE A 70 12.51 4.56 4.76
CA ILE A 70 12.39 3.14 4.42
C ILE A 70 13.71 2.62 3.85
N VAL A 71 14.32 3.32 2.90
CA VAL A 71 15.62 2.93 2.32
C VAL A 71 16.74 2.95 3.37
N GLN A 72 16.73 3.89 4.30
CA GLN A 72 17.70 3.91 5.40
C GLN A 72 17.48 2.74 6.37
N LEU A 73 16.24 2.36 6.65
CA LEU A 73 15.95 1.18 7.47
C LEU A 73 16.47 -0.10 6.81
N THR A 74 16.45 -0.21 5.48
CA THR A 74 17.02 -1.37 4.78
C THR A 74 18.53 -1.43 4.89
N THR A 75 19.22 -0.28 4.96
CA THR A 75 20.69 -0.29 5.17
C THR A 75 21.07 -0.63 6.61
N VAL A 76 20.30 -0.18 7.61
CA VAL A 76 20.52 -0.50 9.03
C VAL A 76 20.21 -1.98 9.33
N TYR A 77 19.19 -2.53 8.67
CA TYR A 77 18.75 -3.91 8.85
C TYR A 77 18.77 -4.68 7.51
N PRO A 78 19.94 -5.13 7.03
CA PRO A 78 20.12 -5.59 5.64
C PRO A 78 19.50 -6.95 5.30
N ASN A 79 19.14 -7.76 6.30
CA ASN A 79 18.64 -9.14 6.06
C ASN A 79 17.14 -9.24 6.32
N VAL A 80 16.73 -8.90 7.54
CA VAL A 80 15.35 -8.95 7.99
C VAL A 80 15.13 -7.88 9.04
N SER A 81 13.96 -7.26 9.06
CA SER A 81 13.57 -6.36 10.14
C SER A 81 12.11 -6.49 10.53
N ARG A 82 11.83 -6.27 11.81
CA ARG A 82 10.47 -6.12 12.35
C ARG A 82 10.06 -4.65 12.39
N HIS A 83 8.80 -4.38 12.08
CA HIS A 83 8.18 -3.06 12.15
C HIS A 83 6.80 -3.19 12.78
N TRP A 84 6.54 -2.42 13.82
CA TRP A 84 5.23 -2.44 14.48
C TRP A 84 4.42 -1.26 14.01
N ILE A 85 3.20 -1.49 13.52
CA ILE A 85 2.25 -0.42 13.21
C ILE A 85 1.06 -0.61 14.15
N GLY A 86 1.09 0.14 15.25
CA GLY A 86 0.26 -0.16 16.41
C GLY A 86 0.47 -1.61 16.88
N PRO A 87 -0.58 -2.44 16.99
CA PRO A 87 -0.46 -3.84 17.42
C PRO A 87 -0.07 -4.81 16.28
N LEU A 88 0.04 -4.34 15.03
CA LEU A 88 0.33 -5.18 13.88
C LEU A 88 1.84 -5.27 13.64
N LEU A 89 2.34 -6.50 13.48
CA LEU A 89 3.73 -6.77 13.19
C LEU A 89 3.93 -6.99 11.68
N TYR A 90 4.73 -6.14 11.07
CA TYR A 90 5.21 -6.30 9.71
C TYR A 90 6.67 -6.75 9.72
N ILE A 91 7.00 -7.74 8.89
CA ILE A 91 8.36 -8.24 8.73
C ILE A 91 8.83 -7.88 7.32
N CYS A 92 9.88 -7.08 7.23
CA CYS A 92 10.55 -6.76 5.99
C CYS A 92 11.69 -7.75 5.78
N ILE A 93 11.59 -8.59 4.75
CA ILE A 93 12.61 -9.56 4.36
C ILE A 93 13.37 -9.00 3.16
N GLN A 94 14.69 -9.01 3.23
CA GLN A 94 15.58 -8.47 2.20
C GLN A 94 16.55 -9.52 1.65
N ASP A 95 16.86 -10.57 2.42
CA ASP A 95 17.65 -11.69 1.93
C ASP A 95 16.92 -12.41 0.78
N PRO A 96 17.52 -12.52 -0.42
CA PRO A 96 16.87 -13.14 -1.58
C PRO A 96 16.43 -14.59 -1.35
N LYS A 97 17.17 -15.38 -0.55
CA LYS A 97 16.84 -16.78 -0.28
C LYS A 97 15.60 -16.88 0.61
N ASP A 98 15.45 -15.97 1.57
CA ASP A 98 14.27 -15.92 2.42
C ASP A 98 13.06 -15.36 1.68
N ILE A 99 13.25 -14.37 0.81
CA ILE A 99 12.21 -13.88 -0.11
C ILE A 99 11.71 -15.04 -1.00
N GLU A 100 12.61 -15.82 -1.58
CA GLU A 100 12.25 -16.96 -2.42
C GLU A 100 11.43 -17.99 -1.65
N LYS A 101 11.83 -18.36 -0.43
CA LYS A 101 11.07 -19.31 0.41
C LYS A 101 9.65 -18.83 0.68
N VAL A 102 9.45 -17.53 0.91
CA VAL A 102 8.12 -16.97 1.17
C VAL A 102 7.29 -16.88 -0.11
N LEU A 103 7.86 -16.33 -1.18
CA LEU A 103 7.13 -16.06 -2.43
C LEU A 103 6.87 -17.30 -3.28
N SER A 104 7.70 -18.34 -3.18
CA SER A 104 7.50 -19.62 -3.88
C SER A 104 6.50 -20.54 -3.17
N ASN A 105 6.17 -20.25 -1.91
CA ASN A 105 5.28 -21.09 -1.14
C ASN A 105 3.81 -20.83 -1.50
N ASN A 106 3.21 -21.78 -2.24
CA ASN A 106 1.81 -21.72 -2.65
C ASN A 106 0.80 -21.76 -1.50
N SER A 107 1.21 -22.04 -0.26
CA SER A 107 0.34 -21.91 0.93
C SER A 107 0.31 -20.47 1.49
N LEU A 108 1.26 -19.62 1.12
CA LEU A 108 1.39 -18.22 1.58
C LEU A 108 0.82 -17.21 0.57
N ILE A 109 -0.30 -17.56 -0.08
CA ILE A 109 -0.98 -16.73 -1.07
C ILE A 109 -2.06 -15.83 -0.46
N TRP A 110 -1.85 -15.43 0.79
CA TRP A 110 -2.74 -14.53 1.53
C TRP A 110 -2.25 -13.10 1.39
N LYS A 111 -3.17 -12.20 1.04
CA LYS A 111 -2.91 -10.76 1.02
C LYS A 111 -2.84 -10.24 2.45
N SER A 112 -1.90 -9.33 2.69
CA SER A 112 -1.87 -8.59 3.95
C SER A 112 -3.18 -7.82 4.13
N ASP A 113 -3.57 -7.69 5.39
CA ASP A 113 -4.47 -6.71 5.96
C ASP A 113 -4.29 -5.28 5.40
N ALA A 114 -3.10 -4.90 4.90
CA ALA A 114 -2.92 -3.65 4.16
C ALA A 114 -3.83 -3.53 2.91
N TYR A 115 -4.24 -4.66 2.31
CA TYR A 115 -5.17 -4.65 1.19
C TYR A 115 -6.63 -4.35 1.59
N ASP A 116 -6.96 -4.42 2.88
CA ASP A 116 -8.32 -4.12 3.36
C ASP A 116 -8.70 -2.65 3.15
N PHE A 117 -7.72 -1.75 3.06
CA PHE A 117 -7.96 -0.34 2.72
C PHE A 117 -8.40 -0.12 1.27
N VAL A 118 -8.01 -1.01 0.35
CA VAL A 118 -8.33 -0.88 -1.09
C VAL A 118 -9.49 -1.79 -1.53
N LYS A 119 -9.79 -2.84 -0.76
CA LYS A 119 -10.91 -3.77 -1.01
C LYS A 119 -12.28 -3.09 -1.21
N PRO A 120 -12.68 -2.05 -0.44
CA PRO A 120 -13.98 -1.41 -0.64
C PRO A 120 -14.18 -0.82 -2.05
N ASN A 121 -13.11 -0.32 -2.66
CA ASN A 121 -13.17 0.32 -3.98
C ASN A 121 -12.96 -0.68 -5.12
N LEU A 122 -12.15 -1.73 -4.91
CA LEU A 122 -11.75 -2.67 -5.97
C LEU A 122 -12.44 -4.05 -5.87
N GLY A 123 -13.18 -4.30 -4.79
CA GLY A 123 -13.75 -5.61 -4.47
C GLY A 123 -12.69 -6.67 -4.20
N ASN A 124 -13.10 -7.95 -4.27
CA ASN A 124 -12.21 -9.11 -4.18
C ASN A 124 -11.83 -9.57 -5.60
N GLY A 125 -10.71 -9.05 -6.11
CA GLY A 125 -10.22 -9.31 -7.47
C GLY A 125 -8.85 -9.99 -7.50
N LEU A 126 -8.15 -9.89 -8.63
CA LEU A 126 -6.79 -10.41 -8.77
C LEU A 126 -5.79 -9.73 -7.80
N LEU A 127 -5.98 -8.43 -7.53
CA LEU A 127 -5.09 -7.64 -6.68
C LEU A 127 -5.33 -7.90 -5.19
N THR A 128 -6.59 -8.00 -4.79
CA THR A 128 -7.06 -7.95 -3.39
C THR A 128 -7.54 -9.31 -2.85
N GLY A 129 -7.89 -10.24 -3.73
CA GLY A 129 -8.29 -11.60 -3.36
C GLY A 129 -7.12 -12.45 -2.87
N SER A 130 -7.43 -13.43 -2.02
CA SER A 130 -6.47 -14.38 -1.44
C SER A 130 -6.86 -15.82 -1.79
N GLY A 131 -5.92 -16.76 -1.63
CA GLY A 131 -6.26 -18.19 -1.68
C GLY A 131 -6.90 -18.64 -3.00
N GLU A 132 -8.01 -19.38 -2.90
CA GLU A 132 -8.74 -19.91 -4.06
C GLU A 132 -9.38 -18.82 -4.93
N GLU A 133 -9.84 -17.71 -4.34
CA GLU A 133 -10.40 -16.58 -5.11
C GLU A 133 -9.35 -15.99 -6.06
N TRP A 134 -8.14 -15.77 -5.54
CA TRP A 134 -7.01 -15.31 -6.33
C TRP A 134 -6.64 -16.31 -7.43
N LYS A 135 -6.54 -17.61 -7.09
CA LYS A 135 -6.23 -18.67 -8.07
C LYS A 135 -7.25 -18.70 -9.20
N ARG A 136 -8.54 -18.61 -8.87
CA ARG A 136 -9.64 -18.59 -9.85
C ARG A 136 -9.51 -17.41 -10.80
N HIS A 137 -9.38 -16.19 -10.27
CA HIS A 137 -9.23 -14.99 -11.09
C HIS A 137 -7.96 -15.03 -11.95
N ARG A 138 -6.83 -15.47 -11.38
CA ARG A 138 -5.57 -15.61 -12.13
C ARG A 138 -5.67 -16.63 -13.27
N LYS A 139 -6.34 -17.76 -13.05
CA LYS A 139 -6.54 -18.79 -14.08
C LYS A 139 -7.32 -18.25 -15.28
N VAL A 140 -8.36 -17.46 -15.03
CA VAL A 140 -9.19 -16.85 -16.09
C VAL A 140 -8.42 -15.76 -16.84
N LEU A 141 -7.64 -14.93 -16.14
CA LEU A 141 -6.96 -13.77 -16.74
C LEU A 141 -5.62 -14.11 -17.41
N ARG A 142 -4.93 -15.17 -16.97
CA ARG A 142 -3.63 -15.58 -17.54
C ARG A 142 -3.59 -15.61 -19.07
N PRO A 143 -4.57 -16.19 -19.81
CA PRO A 143 -4.51 -16.21 -21.27
C PRO A 143 -4.49 -14.81 -21.89
N THR A 144 -5.18 -13.82 -21.30
CA THR A 144 -5.23 -12.42 -21.77
C THR A 144 -3.86 -11.72 -21.75
N PHE A 145 -2.92 -12.22 -20.94
CA PHE A 145 -1.55 -11.71 -20.85
C PHE A 145 -0.53 -12.64 -21.55
N SER A 146 -0.97 -13.44 -22.52
CA SER A 146 -0.08 -14.25 -23.35
C SER A 146 0.62 -13.40 -24.42
N PHE A 147 1.81 -13.82 -24.86
CA PHE A 147 2.58 -13.11 -25.90
C PHE A 147 1.78 -12.91 -27.20
N GLN A 148 1.01 -13.91 -27.61
CA GLN A 148 0.14 -13.82 -28.80
C GLN A 148 -0.88 -12.69 -28.70
N ILE A 149 -1.44 -12.46 -27.51
CA ILE A 149 -2.38 -11.37 -27.29
C ILE A 149 -1.64 -10.04 -27.20
N LEU A 150 -0.48 -9.99 -26.55
CA LEU A 150 0.37 -8.79 -26.50
C LEU A 150 0.79 -8.31 -27.90
N GLU A 151 1.07 -9.24 -28.83
CA GLU A 151 1.36 -8.91 -30.24
C GLU A 151 0.21 -8.15 -30.91
N ASN A 152 -1.04 -8.51 -30.61
CA ASN A 152 -2.22 -7.82 -31.12
C ASN A 152 -2.38 -6.39 -30.54
N TYR A 153 -1.71 -6.07 -29.43
CA TYR A 153 -1.69 -4.73 -28.83
C TYR A 153 -0.53 -3.86 -29.33
N LEU A 154 0.46 -4.43 -30.04
CA LEU A 154 1.62 -3.67 -30.53
C LEU A 154 1.22 -2.50 -31.44
N SER A 155 0.20 -2.67 -32.29
CA SER A 155 -0.30 -1.58 -33.14
C SER A 155 -0.82 -0.42 -32.30
N VAL A 156 -1.59 -0.70 -31.25
CA VAL A 156 -2.11 0.32 -30.32
C VAL A 156 -0.97 1.01 -29.59
N PHE A 157 0.02 0.26 -29.11
CA PHE A 157 1.19 0.86 -28.46
C PHE A 157 1.95 1.77 -29.41
N ASN A 158 2.24 1.31 -30.63
CA ASN A 158 2.96 2.09 -31.65
C ASN A 158 2.21 3.38 -32.01
N ASP A 159 0.88 3.32 -32.16
CA ASP A 159 0.07 4.49 -32.43
C ASP A 159 0.14 5.53 -31.30
N LYS A 160 0.04 5.08 -30.04
CA LYS A 160 0.11 5.98 -28.87
C LYS A 160 1.52 6.51 -28.63
N TYR A 161 2.55 5.70 -28.86
CA TYR A 161 3.93 6.15 -28.78
C TYR A 161 4.29 7.15 -29.86
N ARG A 162 3.80 6.98 -31.09
CA ARG A 162 3.99 7.99 -32.14
C ARG A 162 3.44 9.35 -31.73
N ILE A 163 2.22 9.38 -31.18
CA ILE A 163 1.61 10.61 -30.67
C ILE A 163 2.45 11.21 -29.52
N LEU A 164 2.90 10.38 -28.59
CA LEU A 164 3.76 10.83 -27.50
C LEU A 164 5.06 11.46 -28.04
N SER A 165 5.70 10.82 -29.03
CA SER A 165 6.92 11.35 -29.66
C SER A 165 6.67 12.71 -30.32
N GLU A 166 5.61 12.84 -31.12
CA GLU A 166 5.23 14.10 -31.78
C GLU A 166 5.01 15.23 -30.75
N VAL A 167 4.36 14.92 -29.62
CA VAL A 167 4.14 15.89 -28.54
C VAL A 167 5.47 16.26 -27.87
N LEU A 168 6.33 15.30 -27.56
CA LEU A 168 7.63 15.59 -26.94
C LEU A 168 8.55 16.38 -27.89
N GLU A 169 8.51 16.09 -29.19
CA GLU A 169 9.23 16.84 -30.22
C GLU A 169 8.80 18.32 -30.25
N SER A 170 7.49 18.60 -30.14
CA SER A 170 6.98 19.98 -30.10
C SER A 170 7.40 20.77 -28.85
N GLU A 171 7.87 20.07 -27.81
CA GLU A 171 8.28 20.67 -26.54
C GLU A 171 9.81 20.80 -26.42
N MET A 172 10.58 20.33 -27.42
CA MET A 172 12.05 20.31 -27.40
C MET A 172 12.69 21.69 -27.23
N ASP A 173 12.07 22.74 -27.78
CA ASP A 173 12.58 24.11 -27.69
C ASP A 173 12.39 24.73 -26.29
N LYS A 174 11.67 24.06 -25.38
CA LYS A 174 11.38 24.54 -24.02
C LYS A 174 12.42 24.14 -22.98
N GLY A 175 13.46 23.41 -23.38
CA GLY A 175 14.54 22.97 -22.48
C GLY A 175 14.11 21.79 -21.59
N ILE A 176 14.28 21.92 -20.27
CA ILE A 176 13.95 20.83 -19.33
C ILE A 176 12.43 20.83 -19.08
N ILE A 177 11.77 19.75 -19.50
CA ILE A 177 10.35 19.52 -19.27
C ILE A 177 10.11 18.37 -18.27
N ASP A 178 9.00 18.44 -17.54
CA ASP A 178 8.51 17.30 -16.76
C ASP A 178 7.79 16.31 -17.68
N ALA A 179 8.38 15.13 -17.90
CA ALA A 179 7.83 14.10 -18.79
C ALA A 179 6.64 13.35 -18.17
N TYR A 180 6.43 13.44 -16.85
CA TYR A 180 5.44 12.61 -16.14
C TYR A 180 4.01 12.77 -16.68
N PRO A 181 3.47 13.99 -16.92
CA PRO A 181 2.11 14.15 -17.44
C PRO A 181 1.94 13.53 -18.84
N TYR A 182 2.94 13.65 -19.70
CA TYR A 182 2.91 13.11 -21.06
C TYR A 182 2.91 11.58 -21.05
N LEU A 183 3.79 10.98 -20.25
CA LEU A 183 3.84 9.53 -20.06
C LEU A 183 2.55 8.99 -19.46
N LEU A 184 2.01 9.66 -18.43
CA LEU A 184 0.76 9.26 -17.78
C LEU A 184 -0.41 9.29 -18.79
N ASN A 185 -0.50 10.32 -19.62
CA ASN A 185 -1.51 10.41 -20.67
C ASN A 185 -1.35 9.28 -21.71
N CYS A 186 -0.12 9.00 -22.15
CA CYS A 186 0.14 7.89 -23.06
C CYS A 186 -0.28 6.54 -22.46
N ILE A 187 0.09 6.27 -21.21
CA ILE A 187 -0.30 5.04 -20.50
C ILE A 187 -1.81 4.96 -20.38
N ASN A 188 -2.48 6.05 -20.02
CA ASN A 188 -3.94 6.09 -19.93
C ASN A 188 -4.62 5.81 -21.28
N ASP A 189 -4.08 6.33 -22.37
CA ASP A 189 -4.62 6.07 -23.71
C ASP A 189 -4.30 4.67 -24.22
N VAL A 190 -3.18 4.08 -23.83
CA VAL A 190 -2.85 2.68 -24.10
C VAL A 190 -3.81 1.76 -23.35
N MET A 191 -4.00 2.00 -22.04
CA MET A 191 -4.79 1.14 -21.17
C MET A 191 -6.30 1.29 -21.40
N PHE A 192 -6.77 2.53 -21.61
CA PHE A 192 -8.20 2.85 -21.66
C PHE A 192 -8.66 3.41 -23.00
N GLY A 193 -7.78 3.64 -23.98
CA GLY A 193 -8.16 4.28 -25.24
C GLY A 193 -9.29 3.59 -26.01
N LYS A 194 -9.40 2.26 -25.90
CA LYS A 194 -10.55 1.51 -26.44
C LYS A 194 -11.78 1.53 -25.54
N ILE A 195 -11.59 1.60 -24.22
CA ILE A 195 -12.66 1.59 -23.20
C ILE A 195 -13.35 2.96 -23.09
N LYS A 196 -12.65 4.08 -23.33
CA LYS A 196 -13.22 5.44 -23.36
C LYS A 196 -14.38 5.59 -24.35
N ASN A 197 -14.43 4.76 -25.41
CA ASN A 197 -15.54 4.75 -26.39
C ASN A 197 -16.81 4.04 -25.88
N ILE A 198 -16.71 3.28 -24.78
CA ILE A 198 -17.81 2.51 -24.18
C ILE A 198 -17.78 2.83 -22.68
N TYR A 199 -18.32 4.00 -22.30
CA TYR A 199 -18.64 4.42 -20.93
C TYR A 199 -17.56 4.15 -19.86
N PHE A 200 -16.53 4.99 -19.72
CA PHE A 200 -15.75 5.02 -18.47
C PHE A 200 -14.95 6.33 -18.36
N SER A 201 -15.59 7.42 -17.92
CA SER A 201 -14.92 8.72 -17.75
C SER A 201 -14.90 9.23 -16.31
N LEU A 202 -15.92 8.98 -15.49
CA LEU A 202 -15.97 9.58 -14.14
C LEU A 202 -15.27 8.77 -13.03
N THR A 203 -15.40 7.44 -13.01
CA THR A 203 -15.06 6.67 -11.80
C THR A 203 -13.55 6.55 -11.54
N ILE A 204 -12.73 6.36 -12.59
CA ILE A 204 -11.27 6.31 -12.44
C ILE A 204 -10.68 7.71 -12.25
N TYR A 205 -11.22 8.72 -12.94
CA TYR A 205 -10.76 10.10 -12.75
C TYR A 205 -10.99 10.56 -11.30
N ILE A 206 -12.12 10.21 -10.68
CA ILE A 206 -12.37 10.48 -9.25
C ILE A 206 -11.44 9.67 -8.34
N LEU A 207 -11.14 8.40 -8.65
CA LEU A 207 -10.21 7.57 -7.87
C LEU A 207 -8.75 8.05 -7.92
N PHE A 208 -8.30 8.65 -9.03
CA PHE A 208 -6.93 9.15 -9.19
C PHE A 208 -6.77 10.66 -8.99
N SER A 209 -7.83 11.47 -9.09
CA SER A 209 -7.76 12.92 -8.80
C SER A 209 -7.92 13.26 -7.32
N ASN A 210 -8.59 12.41 -6.53
CA ASN A 210 -8.73 12.58 -5.09
C ASN A 210 -7.57 12.00 -4.26
N THR A 211 -6.68 11.22 -4.87
CA THR A 211 -5.40 10.85 -4.27
C THR A 211 -4.35 11.91 -4.58
N ARG A 212 -4.58 13.14 -4.09
CA ARG A 212 -3.47 14.07 -3.86
C ARG A 212 -2.66 13.51 -2.69
N PHE A 213 -1.53 12.90 -3.00
CA PHE A 213 -0.42 12.78 -2.07
C PHE A 213 0.18 14.16 -1.82
#